data_AF-A0A6M2A7A2-F1
#
_entry.id   AF-A0A6M2A7A2-F1
#
_cell.length_a   1.000
_cell.length_b   1.000
_cell.length_c   1.000
_cell.angle_alpha   90.00
_cell.angle_beta   90.00
_cell.angle_gamma   90.00
#
_symmetry.space_group_name_H-M   'P 1'
#
loop_
_entity.id
_entity.type
_entity.pdbx_description
1 polymer ?
#
loop_
_entity_poly.entity_id
_entity_poly.type
_entity_poly.pdbx_seq_one_letter_code
_entity_poly.pdbx_strand_id
1 'polypeptide(L)'
;NHKDAIEFIVEMAEEIDINRYSILNIHGLLSNNLLLDPKACGRLRTIPVKIGRSIYHPIEVPQLIEEYFLLIIQKASSIKNPFEQSFFLMVHLPYLQPFLDVNKRVSRLVGNIPFIRENLSPLSFVDVPETDYIQGLLAIYELNRIELFRDVFVWAYERSASLYLATLEALGQPDPFRVRYRDLIRQAVSEIAQHKMNKLEASKYIAKFAHNNISSEDHHRFIEVVEVEVSSLHEGNFARFKIKPSDFFAWQKNWK
;
A
#
# COMPACT_ATOMS: atom_id res chain seq x y z
N ASN A 1 0.12 -9.07 9.41
CA ASN A 1 -1.28 -8.71 9.12
C ASN A 1 -1.41 -7.32 8.50
N HIS A 2 -1.29 -6.21 9.25
CA HIS A 2 -1.47 -4.86 8.64
C HIS A 2 -0.39 -4.52 7.62
N LYS A 3 0.88 -4.84 7.93
CA LYS A 3 2.00 -4.66 7.00
C LYS A 3 1.73 -5.40 5.68
N ASP A 4 1.45 -6.69 5.75
CA ASP A 4 1.18 -7.53 4.58
C ASP A 4 -0.01 -7.02 3.75
N ALA A 5 -1.06 -6.49 4.40
CA ALA A 5 -2.19 -5.88 3.71
C ALA A 5 -1.81 -4.56 3.00
N ILE A 6 -0.92 -3.75 3.58
CA ILE A 6 -0.40 -2.54 2.94
C ILE A 6 0.51 -2.92 1.77
N GLU A 7 1.40 -3.90 1.95
CA GLU A 7 2.27 -4.41 0.89
C GLU A 7 1.44 -4.92 -0.30
N PHE A 8 0.37 -5.70 -0.04
CA PHE A 8 -0.56 -6.13 -1.09
C PHE A 8 -1.17 -4.94 -1.87
N ILE A 9 -1.64 -3.91 -1.16
CA ILE A 9 -2.23 -2.72 -1.81
C ILE A 9 -1.19 -1.98 -2.65
N VAL A 10 0.05 -1.85 -2.15
CA VAL A 10 1.13 -1.12 -2.84
C VAL A 10 1.66 -1.92 -4.04
N GLU A 11 1.82 -3.23 -3.91
CA GLU A 11 2.27 -4.12 -5.00
C GLU A 11 1.23 -4.17 -6.13
N MET A 12 -0.05 -4.07 -5.80
CA MET A 12 -1.14 -4.04 -6.77
C MET A 12 -1.61 -2.63 -7.14
N ALA A 13 -0.85 -1.56 -6.84
CA ALA A 13 -1.33 -0.18 -6.94
C ALA A 13 -1.93 0.20 -8.32
N GLU A 14 -1.41 -0.38 -9.41
CA GLU A 14 -1.92 -0.14 -10.78
C GLU A 14 -3.20 -0.93 -11.11
N GLU A 15 -3.43 -2.06 -10.44
CA GLU A 15 -4.54 -3.00 -10.73
C GLU A 15 -5.63 -2.99 -9.66
N ILE A 16 -5.32 -2.47 -8.46
CA ILE A 16 -6.20 -2.54 -7.31
C ILE A 16 -7.41 -1.62 -7.51
N ASP A 17 -8.59 -2.20 -7.31
CA ASP A 17 -9.85 -1.48 -7.37
C ASP A 17 -10.78 -1.87 -6.22
N ILE A 18 -11.79 -1.05 -5.97
CA ILE A 18 -12.91 -1.34 -5.08
C ILE A 18 -13.77 -2.40 -5.76
N ASN A 19 -13.44 -3.65 -5.49
CA ASN A 19 -14.18 -4.81 -5.95
C ASN A 19 -14.20 -5.89 -4.87
N ARG A 20 -15.00 -6.93 -5.08
CA ARG A 20 -15.13 -8.04 -4.13
C ARG A 20 -13.77 -8.69 -3.84
N TYR A 21 -12.97 -8.92 -4.88
CA TYR A 21 -11.66 -9.57 -4.74
C TYR A 21 -10.74 -8.78 -3.80
N SER A 22 -10.54 -7.49 -4.03
CA SER A 22 -9.64 -6.66 -3.23
C SER A 22 -10.08 -6.62 -1.77
N ILE A 23 -11.37 -6.38 -1.50
CA ILE A 23 -11.87 -6.24 -0.13
C ILE A 23 -11.77 -7.56 0.64
N LEU A 24 -12.10 -8.69 0.01
CA LEU A 24 -11.99 -10.01 0.64
C LEU A 24 -10.54 -10.40 0.91
N ASN A 25 -9.61 -10.14 -0.01
CA ASN A 25 -8.19 -10.43 0.21
C ASN A 25 -7.57 -9.52 1.29
N ILE A 26 -7.91 -8.22 1.31
CA ILE A 26 -7.51 -7.31 2.39
C ILE A 26 -8.02 -7.84 3.74
N HIS A 27 -9.28 -8.27 3.81
CA HIS A 27 -9.79 -8.91 5.03
C HIS A 27 -9.01 -10.17 5.40
N GLY A 28 -8.75 -11.07 4.44
CA GLY A 28 -7.99 -12.29 4.67
C GLY A 28 -6.58 -12.04 5.24
N LEU A 29 -5.87 -11.05 4.71
CA LEU A 29 -4.54 -10.64 5.20
C LEU A 29 -4.62 -10.03 6.60
N LEU A 30 -5.64 -9.21 6.87
CA LEU A 30 -5.81 -8.58 8.18
C LEU A 30 -6.26 -9.54 9.28
N SER A 31 -7.10 -10.51 8.93
CA SER A 31 -7.68 -11.48 9.86
C SER A 31 -6.84 -12.73 10.04
N ASN A 32 -5.72 -12.87 9.30
CA ASN A 32 -4.85 -14.03 9.35
C ASN A 32 -4.41 -14.34 10.80
N ASN A 33 -4.60 -15.58 11.25
CA ASN A 33 -4.35 -16.02 12.64
C ASN A 33 -5.06 -15.23 13.75
N LEU A 34 -6.13 -14.48 13.44
CA LEU A 34 -6.94 -13.76 14.44
C LEU A 34 -8.31 -14.40 14.69
N LEU A 35 -8.84 -15.13 13.71
CA LEU A 35 -10.15 -15.78 13.82
C LEU A 35 -10.00 -17.22 14.30
N LEU A 36 -10.97 -17.68 15.09
CA LEU A 36 -11.02 -19.07 15.58
C LEU A 36 -11.17 -20.08 14.42
N ASP A 37 -11.95 -19.73 13.40
CA ASP A 37 -12.05 -20.50 12.16
C ASP A 37 -11.19 -19.83 11.07
N PRO A 38 -10.06 -20.45 10.66
CA PRO A 38 -9.23 -19.94 9.58
C PRO A 38 -9.98 -19.81 8.24
N LYS A 39 -11.05 -20.59 8.01
CA LYS A 39 -11.85 -20.51 6.79
C LYS A 39 -12.72 -19.25 6.73
N ALA A 40 -12.90 -18.55 7.85
CA ALA A 40 -13.63 -17.28 7.90
C ALA A 40 -12.78 -16.09 7.43
N CYS A 41 -11.45 -16.24 7.36
CA CYS A 41 -10.57 -15.22 6.80
C CYS A 41 -10.94 -14.97 5.33
N GLY A 42 -11.09 -13.70 4.96
CA GLY A 42 -11.50 -13.30 3.61
C GLY A 42 -12.90 -13.74 3.19
N ARG A 43 -13.79 -14.12 4.11
CA ARG A 43 -15.18 -14.51 3.82
C ARG A 43 -16.20 -13.66 4.53
N LEU A 44 -17.30 -13.38 3.83
CA LEU A 44 -18.49 -12.77 4.44
C LEU A 44 -19.02 -13.69 5.54
N ARG A 45 -19.49 -13.09 6.64
CA ARG A 45 -20.04 -13.85 7.76
C ARG A 45 -21.40 -14.45 7.42
N THR A 46 -21.68 -15.60 8.01
CA THR A 46 -22.97 -16.29 7.93
C THR A 46 -23.68 -16.35 9.28
N ILE A 47 -23.06 -15.81 10.33
CA ILE A 47 -23.61 -15.74 11.67
C ILE A 47 -23.78 -14.27 12.12
N PRO A 48 -24.68 -14.00 13.09
CA PRO A 48 -24.83 -12.67 13.68
C PRO A 48 -23.57 -12.22 14.42
N VAL A 49 -23.36 -10.90 14.47
CA VAL A 49 -22.33 -10.24 15.28
C VAL A 49 -22.94 -9.06 16.02
N LYS A 50 -22.32 -8.65 17.12
CA LYS A 50 -22.72 -7.47 17.89
C LYS A 50 -21.57 -6.46 17.91
N ILE A 51 -21.92 -5.17 17.92
CA ILE A 51 -20.95 -4.12 18.16
C ILE A 51 -20.88 -3.88 19.66
N GLY A 52 -19.71 -4.08 20.25
CA GLY A 52 -19.51 -3.83 21.68
C GLY A 52 -19.81 -2.38 22.03
N ARG A 53 -20.50 -2.17 23.16
CA ARG A 53 -20.90 -0.84 23.68
C ARG A 53 -21.80 -0.03 22.74
N SER A 54 -22.59 -0.69 21.90
CA SER A 54 -23.60 -0.07 21.06
C SER A 54 -24.91 -0.85 21.13
N ILE A 55 -26.03 -0.16 20.98
CA ILE A 55 -27.37 -0.78 20.83
C ILE A 55 -27.68 -1.14 19.38
N TYR A 56 -26.80 -0.76 18.44
CA TYR A 56 -26.99 -1.07 17.03
C TYR A 56 -26.84 -2.57 16.75
N HIS A 57 -27.79 -3.09 15.97
CA HIS A 57 -27.83 -4.48 15.53
C HIS A 57 -27.60 -4.54 14.00
N PRO A 58 -26.42 -4.99 13.55
CA PRO A 58 -26.16 -5.20 12.13
C PRO A 58 -27.11 -6.24 11.52
N ILE A 59 -27.34 -6.16 10.21
CA ILE A 59 -28.14 -7.14 9.47
C ILE A 59 -27.61 -8.56 9.72
N GLU A 60 -28.50 -9.49 10.05
CA GLU A 60 -28.10 -10.85 10.43
C GLU A 60 -28.26 -11.87 9.29
N VAL A 61 -29.09 -11.58 8.29
CA VAL A 61 -29.43 -12.49 7.19
C VAL A 61 -28.27 -12.57 6.18
N PRO A 62 -27.62 -13.73 5.99
CA PRO A 62 -26.43 -13.85 5.13
C PRO A 62 -26.63 -13.40 3.69
N GLN A 63 -27.79 -13.70 3.10
CA GLN A 63 -28.13 -13.29 1.74
C GLN A 63 -28.18 -11.77 1.60
N LEU A 64 -28.78 -11.08 2.59
CA LEU A 64 -28.82 -9.62 2.61
C LEU A 64 -27.44 -9.01 2.85
N ILE A 65 -26.59 -9.65 3.67
CA ILE A 65 -25.21 -9.19 3.88
C ILE A 65 -24.47 -9.19 2.54
N GLU A 66 -24.57 -10.28 1.77
CA GLU A 66 -23.94 -10.37 0.46
C GLU A 66 -24.51 -9.37 -0.54
N GLU A 67 -25.83 -9.23 -0.60
CA GLU A 67 -26.51 -8.26 -1.47
C GLU A 67 -26.06 -6.82 -1.16
N TYR A 68 -26.12 -6.40 0.11
CA TYR A 68 -25.71 -5.06 0.50
C TYR A 68 -24.21 -4.84 0.37
N PHE A 69 -23.38 -5.87 0.56
CA PHE A 69 -21.95 -5.79 0.33
C PHE A 69 -21.65 -5.48 -1.15
N LEU A 70 -22.30 -6.19 -2.08
CA LEU A 70 -22.17 -5.94 -3.51
C LEU A 70 -22.73 -4.56 -3.89
N LEU A 71 -23.84 -4.15 -3.30
CA LEU A 71 -24.43 -2.82 -3.52
C LEU A 71 -23.51 -1.69 -3.04
N ILE A 72 -22.85 -1.85 -1.89
CA ILE A 72 -21.86 -0.90 -1.37
C ILE A 72 -20.69 -0.79 -2.36
N ILE A 73 -20.16 -1.91 -2.84
CA ILE A 73 -19.08 -1.91 -3.85
C ILE A 73 -19.54 -1.15 -5.10
N GLN A 74 -20.69 -1.50 -5.66
CA GLN A 74 -21.22 -0.86 -6.86
C GLN A 74 -21.39 0.65 -6.70
N LYS A 75 -21.94 1.10 -5.56
CA LYS A 75 -22.11 2.52 -5.25
C LYS A 75 -20.77 3.22 -5.03
N ALA A 76 -19.84 2.58 -4.33
CA ALA A 76 -18.51 3.14 -4.14
C ALA A 76 -17.80 3.35 -5.49
N SER A 77 -17.81 2.34 -6.38
CA SER A 77 -17.18 2.42 -7.69
C SER A 77 -17.80 3.46 -8.63
N SER A 78 -19.03 3.93 -8.37
CA SER A 78 -19.66 5.00 -9.17
C SER A 78 -19.39 6.42 -8.65
N ILE A 79 -18.85 6.56 -7.44
CA ILE A 79 -18.43 7.86 -6.87
C ILE A 79 -17.11 8.27 -7.52
N LYS A 80 -17.10 9.47 -8.13
CA LYS A 80 -15.92 9.98 -8.87
C LYS A 80 -14.90 10.67 -7.96
N ASN A 81 -15.36 11.37 -6.93
CA ASN A 81 -14.46 12.09 -6.04
C ASN A 81 -13.78 11.07 -5.09
N PRO A 82 -12.44 10.96 -5.06
CA PRO A 82 -11.75 9.94 -4.26
C PRO A 82 -11.98 10.11 -2.75
N PHE A 83 -12.17 11.34 -2.26
CA PHE A 83 -12.49 11.62 -0.86
C PHE A 83 -13.89 11.15 -0.48
N GLU A 84 -14.88 11.45 -1.32
CA GLU A 84 -16.25 10.98 -1.12
C GLU A 84 -16.33 9.45 -1.22
N GLN A 85 -15.60 8.86 -2.16
CA GLN A 85 -15.52 7.41 -2.36
C GLN A 85 -14.91 6.73 -1.13
N SER A 86 -13.80 7.28 -0.61
CA SER A 86 -13.16 6.82 0.62
C SER A 86 -14.09 6.93 1.82
N PHE A 87 -14.70 8.10 2.03
CA PHE A 87 -15.61 8.34 3.14
C PHE A 87 -16.84 7.43 3.09
N PHE A 88 -17.41 7.22 1.89
CA PHE A 88 -18.53 6.30 1.67
C PHE A 88 -18.18 4.87 2.14
N LEU A 89 -17.02 4.35 1.75
CA LEU A 89 -16.55 3.03 2.19
C LEU A 89 -16.34 2.99 3.71
N MET A 90 -15.83 4.08 4.28
CA MET A 90 -15.58 4.22 5.71
C MET A 90 -16.84 4.27 6.57
N VAL A 91 -17.95 4.75 6.01
CA VAL A 91 -19.26 4.73 6.68
C VAL A 91 -19.92 3.36 6.51
N HIS A 92 -20.04 2.87 5.28
CA HIS A 92 -20.96 1.77 4.98
C HIS A 92 -20.39 0.37 5.26
N LEU A 93 -19.08 0.14 5.11
CA LEU A 93 -18.50 -1.16 5.45
C LEU A 93 -18.61 -1.46 6.95
N PRO A 94 -18.23 -0.55 7.87
CA PRO A 94 -18.43 -0.76 9.30
C PRO A 94 -19.90 -0.79 9.72
N TYR A 95 -20.79 -0.09 9.01
CA TYR A 95 -22.23 -0.18 9.27
C TYR A 95 -22.80 -1.57 8.94
N LEU A 96 -22.43 -2.14 7.78
CA LEU A 96 -22.87 -3.47 7.37
C LEU A 96 -22.29 -4.59 8.24
N GLN A 97 -21.06 -4.42 8.74
CA GLN A 97 -20.27 -5.47 9.41
C GLN A 97 -20.21 -6.76 8.58
N PRO A 98 -19.65 -6.77 7.35
CA PRO A 98 -19.68 -7.95 6.48
C PRO A 98 -18.87 -9.15 6.99
N PHE A 99 -17.93 -8.95 7.92
CA PHE A 99 -17.02 -9.97 8.44
C PHE A 99 -17.26 -10.28 9.92
N LEU A 100 -16.74 -11.42 10.39
CA LEU A 100 -16.84 -11.82 11.80
C LEU A 100 -16.14 -10.87 12.76
N ASP A 101 -15.01 -10.31 12.35
CA ASP A 101 -14.25 -9.28 13.06
C ASP A 101 -13.49 -8.45 12.02
N VAL A 102 -12.68 -7.48 12.47
CA VAL A 102 -11.74 -6.72 11.63
C VAL A 102 -12.41 -5.72 10.68
N ASN A 103 -13.74 -5.59 10.69
CA ASN A 103 -14.51 -4.68 9.82
C ASN A 103 -13.98 -3.24 9.79
N LYS A 104 -13.71 -2.64 10.97
CA LYS A 104 -13.17 -1.27 11.08
C LYS A 104 -11.77 -1.15 10.48
N ARG A 105 -10.94 -2.20 10.60
CA ARG A 105 -9.58 -2.23 10.05
C ARG A 105 -9.60 -2.38 8.54
N VAL A 106 -10.45 -3.28 8.02
CA VAL A 106 -10.70 -3.44 6.58
C VAL A 106 -11.15 -2.10 5.99
N SER A 107 -12.14 -1.46 6.61
CA SER A 107 -12.68 -0.18 6.16
C SER A 107 -11.61 0.92 6.02
N ARG A 108 -10.70 1.06 7.01
CA ARG A 108 -9.62 2.06 6.93
C ARG A 108 -8.62 1.79 5.81
N LEU A 109 -8.29 0.52 5.54
CA LEU A 109 -7.37 0.17 4.45
C LEU A 109 -8.04 0.22 3.07
N VAL A 110 -9.28 -0.26 2.95
CA VAL A 110 -10.06 -0.16 1.72
C VAL A 110 -10.36 1.30 1.38
N GLY A 111 -10.58 2.15 2.39
CA GLY A 111 -10.72 3.60 2.21
C GLY A 111 -9.47 4.29 1.64
N ASN A 112 -8.31 3.63 1.61
CA ASN A 112 -7.10 4.15 0.98
C ASN A 112 -6.99 3.82 -0.51
N ILE A 113 -7.76 2.86 -1.03
CA ILE A 113 -7.72 2.48 -2.46
C ILE A 113 -7.96 3.69 -3.39
N PRO A 114 -8.99 4.54 -3.16
CA PRO A 114 -9.20 5.74 -3.99
C PRO A 114 -7.99 6.68 -4.03
N PHE A 115 -7.33 6.89 -2.89
CA PHE A 115 -6.19 7.78 -2.82
C PHE A 115 -5.00 7.22 -3.58
N ILE A 116 -4.74 5.91 -3.45
CA ILE A 116 -3.62 5.26 -4.12
C ILE A 116 -3.81 5.26 -5.63
N ARG A 117 -5.02 4.97 -6.12
CA ARG A 117 -5.36 5.01 -7.55
C ARG A 117 -5.15 6.40 -8.16
N GLU A 118 -5.47 7.45 -7.43
CA GLU A 118 -5.34 8.84 -7.87
C GLU A 118 -3.98 9.46 -7.47
N ASN A 119 -3.02 8.65 -7.00
CA ASN A 119 -1.69 9.08 -6.56
C ASN A 119 -1.71 10.21 -5.51
N LEU A 120 -2.67 10.15 -4.59
CA LEU A 120 -2.84 11.03 -3.45
C LEU A 120 -2.20 10.44 -2.20
N SER A 121 -1.91 11.31 -1.22
CA SER A 121 -1.39 10.87 0.08
C SER A 121 -2.37 9.91 0.76
N PRO A 122 -1.89 8.77 1.31
CA PRO A 122 -2.75 7.83 2.01
C PRO A 122 -3.25 8.41 3.33
N LEU A 123 -4.52 8.12 3.64
CA LEU A 123 -5.15 8.41 4.91
C LEU A 123 -4.60 7.50 6.01
N SER A 124 -4.12 8.14 7.07
CA SER A 124 -3.71 7.53 8.33
C SER A 124 -4.58 8.05 9.47
N PHE A 125 -4.78 7.22 10.49
CA PHE A 125 -5.44 7.60 11.74
C PHE A 125 -4.42 7.83 12.87
N VAL A 126 -3.16 8.05 12.52
CA VAL A 126 -2.13 8.51 13.46
C VAL A 126 -2.57 9.85 14.05
N ASP A 127 -2.38 9.99 15.35
CA ASP A 127 -2.77 11.16 16.16
C ASP A 127 -4.29 11.42 16.27
N VAL A 128 -5.15 10.64 15.60
CA VAL A 128 -6.60 10.75 15.76
C VAL A 128 -6.99 10.19 17.13
N PRO A 129 -7.67 10.98 18.00
CA PRO A 129 -8.18 10.45 19.27
C PRO A 129 -9.13 9.28 19.02
N GLU A 130 -8.86 8.13 19.66
CA GLU A 130 -9.68 6.93 19.50
C GLU A 130 -11.14 7.19 19.89
N THR A 131 -11.36 8.04 20.89
CA THR A 131 -12.69 8.46 21.34
C THR A 131 -13.48 9.10 20.22
N ASP A 132 -12.90 10.02 19.47
CA ASP A 132 -13.61 10.80 18.46
C ASP A 132 -13.98 9.91 17.27
N TYR A 133 -13.07 9.02 16.88
CA TYR A 133 -13.34 7.98 15.88
C TYR A 133 -14.49 7.06 16.30
N ILE A 134 -14.48 6.59 17.55
CA ILE A 134 -15.54 5.71 18.07
C ILE A 134 -16.88 6.46 18.15
N GLN A 135 -16.90 7.69 18.66
CA GLN A 135 -18.12 8.50 18.76
C GLN A 135 -18.70 8.81 17.38
N GLY A 136 -17.84 9.11 16.38
CA GLY A 136 -18.26 9.30 15.00
C GLY A 136 -18.95 8.05 14.43
N LEU A 137 -18.37 6.86 14.66
CA LEU A 137 -19.01 5.60 14.25
C LEU A 137 -20.31 5.32 15.00
N LEU A 138 -20.38 5.59 16.30
CA LEU A 138 -21.61 5.39 17.09
C LEU A 138 -22.73 6.33 16.62
N ALA A 139 -22.42 7.58 16.27
CA ALA A 139 -23.38 8.50 15.68
C ALA A 139 -23.97 7.96 14.36
N ILE A 140 -23.16 7.28 13.54
CA ILE A 140 -23.63 6.61 12.33
C ILE A 140 -24.51 5.41 12.70
N TYR A 141 -24.02 4.55 13.59
CA TYR A 141 -24.69 3.29 13.94
C TYR A 141 -26.06 3.50 14.60
N GLU A 142 -26.15 4.44 15.52
CA GLU A 142 -27.31 4.59 16.40
C GLU A 142 -28.23 5.73 15.96
N LEU A 143 -27.68 6.77 15.32
CA LEU A 143 -28.43 7.99 14.98
C LEU A 143 -28.50 8.23 13.47
N ASN A 144 -27.83 7.41 12.65
CA ASN A 144 -27.70 7.60 11.20
C ASN A 144 -27.17 9.00 10.83
N ARG A 145 -26.26 9.53 11.66
CA ARG A 145 -25.63 10.84 11.50
C ARG A 145 -24.15 10.70 11.20
N ILE A 146 -23.70 11.35 10.13
CA ILE A 146 -22.33 11.20 9.59
C ILE A 146 -21.42 12.36 9.95
N GLU A 147 -21.95 13.48 10.45
CA GLU A 147 -21.27 14.77 10.52
C GLU A 147 -20.03 14.71 11.43
N LEU A 148 -20.16 14.08 12.59
CA LEU A 148 -19.02 13.90 13.51
C LEU A 148 -17.91 13.06 12.86
N PHE A 149 -18.29 11.97 12.19
CA PHE A 149 -17.30 11.10 11.54
C PHE A 149 -16.66 11.75 10.31
N ARG A 150 -17.41 12.58 9.57
CA ARG A 150 -16.90 13.42 8.48
C ARG A 150 -15.84 14.37 9.00
N ASP A 151 -16.09 15.06 10.11
CA ASP A 151 -15.16 16.03 10.67
C ASP A 151 -13.87 15.34 11.14
N VAL A 152 -13.99 14.16 11.77
CA VAL A 152 -12.84 13.30 12.11
C VAL A 152 -12.07 12.86 10.86
N PHE A 153 -12.76 12.46 9.80
CA PHE A 153 -12.16 12.03 8.54
C PHE A 153 -11.36 13.17 7.86
N VAL A 154 -11.95 14.36 7.77
CA VAL A 154 -11.29 15.54 7.17
C VAL A 154 -10.04 15.90 7.97
N TRP A 155 -10.16 16.01 9.29
CA TRP A 155 -9.02 16.30 10.16
C TRP A 155 -7.89 15.26 10.04
N ALA A 156 -8.26 13.98 10.02
CA ALA A 156 -7.30 12.88 9.86
C ALA A 156 -6.58 12.96 8.50
N TYR A 157 -7.29 13.32 7.43
CA TYR A 157 -6.68 13.45 6.11
C TYR A 157 -5.73 14.66 6.03
N GLU A 158 -6.14 15.82 6.52
CA GLU A 158 -5.29 17.03 6.56
C GLU A 158 -3.99 16.76 7.33
N ARG A 159 -4.09 16.05 8.46
CA ARG A 159 -2.94 15.62 9.26
C ARG A 159 -2.06 14.63 8.48
N SER A 160 -2.66 13.64 7.83
CA SER A 160 -1.94 12.63 7.03
C SER A 160 -1.16 13.26 5.88
N ALA A 161 -1.80 14.16 5.12
CA ALA A 161 -1.16 14.89 4.03
C ALA A 161 -0.01 15.77 4.53
N SER A 162 -0.19 16.48 5.65
CA SER A 162 0.86 17.30 6.25
C SER A 162 2.06 16.47 6.71
N LEU A 163 1.81 15.32 7.37
CA LEU A 163 2.85 14.41 7.80
C LEU A 163 3.60 13.81 6.61
N TYR A 164 2.87 13.46 5.54
CA TYR A 164 3.46 12.92 4.32
C TYR A 164 4.41 13.94 3.67
N LEU A 165 4.01 15.21 3.55
CA LEU A 165 4.87 16.28 3.05
C LEU A 165 6.12 16.46 3.90
N ALA A 166 5.97 16.54 5.23
CA ALA A 166 7.11 16.66 6.15
C ALA A 166 8.06 15.45 6.05
N THR A 167 7.52 14.24 5.82
CA THR A 167 8.31 13.02 5.64
C THR A 167 9.08 13.05 4.32
N LEU A 168 8.47 13.52 3.23
CA LEU A 168 9.16 13.71 1.95
C LEU A 168 10.29 14.75 2.05
N GLU A 169 10.08 15.84 2.78
CA GLU A 169 11.11 16.86 3.02
C GLU A 169 12.28 16.30 3.85
N ALA A 170 11.98 15.54 4.90
CA ALA A 170 12.98 14.96 5.79
C ALA A 170 13.81 13.84 5.15
N LEU A 171 13.19 13.01 4.29
CA LEU A 171 13.88 11.94 3.56
C LEU A 171 14.68 12.48 2.35
N GLY A 172 14.49 13.75 1.99
CA GLY A 172 14.86 14.28 0.68
C GLY A 172 13.93 13.75 -0.41
N GLN A 173 13.68 14.54 -1.46
CA GLN A 173 12.91 14.04 -2.59
C GLN A 173 13.68 12.86 -3.22
N PRO A 174 13.08 11.66 -3.32
CA PRO A 174 13.72 10.57 -4.03
C PRO A 174 13.91 11.03 -5.48
N ASP A 175 15.16 11.02 -5.95
CA ASP A 175 15.51 11.42 -7.32
C ASP A 175 14.56 10.68 -8.29
N PRO A 176 13.65 11.40 -8.99
CA PRO A 176 12.64 10.78 -9.84
C PRO A 176 13.24 9.84 -10.88
N PHE A 177 14.47 10.14 -11.33
CA PHE A 177 15.23 9.29 -12.23
C PHE A 177 15.54 7.93 -11.60
N ARG A 178 16.01 7.93 -10.34
CA ARG A 178 16.34 6.71 -9.59
C ARG A 178 15.11 5.89 -9.24
N VAL A 179 13.96 6.53 -9.03
CA VAL A 179 12.68 5.84 -8.83
C VAL A 179 12.24 5.16 -10.13
N ARG A 180 12.21 5.91 -11.24
CA ARG A 180 11.79 5.41 -12.56
C ARG A 180 12.63 4.22 -13.04
N TYR A 181 13.94 4.26 -12.83
CA TYR A 181 14.87 3.24 -13.32
C TYR A 181 15.36 2.28 -12.24
N ARG A 182 14.70 2.23 -11.07
CA ARG A 182 15.15 1.49 -9.88
C ARG A 182 15.52 0.04 -10.18
N ASP A 183 14.64 -0.70 -10.85
CA ASP A 183 14.85 -2.12 -11.11
C ASP A 183 15.93 -2.36 -12.18
N LEU A 184 16.01 -1.51 -13.18
CA LEU A 184 17.05 -1.56 -14.21
C LEU A 184 18.43 -1.21 -13.66
N ILE A 185 18.54 -0.19 -12.80
CA ILE A 185 19.76 0.14 -12.05
C ILE A 185 20.17 -1.05 -11.20
N ARG A 186 19.22 -1.64 -10.46
CA ARG A 186 19.47 -2.79 -9.60
C ARG A 186 19.99 -3.98 -10.40
N GLN A 187 19.35 -4.29 -11.52
CA GLN A 187 19.73 -5.37 -12.41
C GLN A 187 21.16 -5.14 -12.95
N ALA A 188 21.44 -3.97 -13.51
CA ALA A 188 22.74 -3.66 -14.07
C ALA A 188 23.87 -3.82 -13.03
N VAL A 189 23.69 -3.27 -11.83
CA VAL A 189 24.68 -3.37 -10.73
C VAL A 189 24.86 -4.83 -10.29
N SER A 190 23.76 -5.59 -10.17
CA SER A 190 23.80 -7.00 -9.77
C SER A 190 24.55 -7.85 -10.80
N GLU A 191 24.28 -7.67 -12.09
CA GLU A 191 24.93 -8.42 -13.16
C GLU A 191 26.43 -8.11 -13.24
N ILE A 192 26.85 -6.86 -13.05
CA ILE A 192 28.28 -6.48 -13.01
C ILE A 192 29.02 -7.26 -11.92
N ALA A 193 28.44 -7.31 -10.71
CA ALA A 193 29.02 -8.04 -9.60
C ALA A 193 29.02 -9.57 -9.82
N GLN A 194 27.91 -10.12 -10.31
CA GLN A 194 27.79 -11.58 -10.55
C GLN A 194 28.79 -12.07 -11.61
N HIS A 195 29.00 -11.30 -12.68
CA HIS A 195 29.94 -11.62 -13.74
C HIS A 195 31.40 -11.24 -13.41
N LYS A 196 31.67 -10.67 -12.22
CA LYS A 196 33.01 -10.27 -11.76
C LYS A 196 33.74 -9.34 -12.74
N MET A 197 32.98 -8.45 -13.39
CA MET A 197 33.50 -7.53 -14.40
C MET A 197 34.49 -6.54 -13.77
N ASN A 198 35.58 -6.23 -14.48
CA ASN A 198 36.46 -5.10 -14.13
C ASN A 198 35.86 -3.75 -14.59
N LYS A 199 36.50 -2.62 -14.27
CA LYS A 199 35.96 -1.29 -14.61
C LYS A 199 35.71 -1.08 -16.10
N LEU A 200 36.62 -1.55 -16.95
CA LEU A 200 36.52 -1.40 -18.39
C LEU A 200 35.37 -2.23 -18.96
N GLU A 201 35.21 -3.46 -18.48
CA GLU A 201 34.11 -4.36 -18.84
C GLU A 201 32.77 -3.80 -18.37
N ALA A 202 32.71 -3.30 -17.13
CA ALA A 202 31.52 -2.72 -16.55
C ALA A 202 31.08 -1.48 -17.32
N SER A 203 31.97 -0.54 -17.64
CA SER A 203 31.57 0.67 -18.40
C SER A 203 31.04 0.32 -19.80
N LYS A 204 31.67 -0.63 -20.51
CA LYS A 204 31.16 -1.14 -21.80
C LYS A 204 29.80 -1.82 -21.65
N TYR A 205 29.62 -2.60 -20.58
CA TYR A 205 28.37 -3.28 -20.28
C TYR A 205 27.25 -2.28 -19.96
N ILE A 206 27.50 -1.28 -19.11
CA ILE A 206 26.54 -0.25 -18.72
C ILE A 206 26.07 0.53 -19.96
N ALA A 207 27.00 0.94 -20.84
CA ALA A 207 26.65 1.63 -22.07
C ALA A 207 25.74 0.78 -22.99
N LYS A 208 26.06 -0.51 -23.15
CA LYS A 208 25.24 -1.45 -23.92
C LYS A 208 23.88 -1.68 -23.27
N PHE A 209 23.83 -1.80 -21.96
CA PHE A 209 22.60 -2.00 -21.20
C PHE A 209 21.67 -0.78 -21.32
N ALA A 210 22.23 0.43 -21.21
CA ALA A 210 21.49 1.67 -21.39
C ALA A 210 20.89 1.74 -22.81
N HIS A 211 21.70 1.44 -23.83
CA HIS A 211 21.23 1.48 -25.22
C HIS A 211 20.05 0.53 -25.49
N ASN A 212 20.03 -0.64 -24.84
CA ASN A 212 19.02 -1.65 -25.08
C ASN A 212 17.73 -1.46 -24.27
N ASN A 213 17.80 -0.82 -23.10
CA ASN A 213 16.70 -0.82 -22.12
C ASN A 213 16.19 0.57 -21.73
N ILE A 214 16.88 1.64 -22.14
CA ILE A 214 16.61 3.02 -21.70
C ILE A 214 16.32 3.90 -22.93
N SER A 215 15.47 4.92 -22.76
CA SER A 215 15.24 5.99 -23.75
C SER A 215 16.54 6.73 -24.06
N SER A 216 16.75 7.12 -25.33
CA SER A 216 17.96 7.84 -25.76
C SER A 216 18.21 9.13 -24.99
N GLU A 217 17.15 9.81 -24.56
CA GLU A 217 17.20 11.03 -23.73
C GLU A 217 17.81 10.78 -22.34
N ASP A 218 17.67 9.56 -21.81
CA ASP A 218 18.04 9.20 -20.44
C ASP A 218 19.37 8.40 -20.36
N HIS A 219 19.98 8.05 -21.50
CA HIS A 219 21.19 7.21 -21.57
C HIS A 219 22.35 7.74 -20.73
N HIS A 220 22.71 9.01 -20.92
CA HIS A 220 23.86 9.61 -20.24
C HIS A 220 23.67 9.59 -18.72
N ARG A 221 22.48 9.98 -18.25
CA ARG A 221 22.17 10.01 -16.83
C ARG A 221 22.11 8.61 -16.21
N PHE A 222 21.60 7.62 -16.95
CA PHE A 222 21.57 6.24 -16.48
C PHE A 222 22.97 5.69 -16.29
N ILE A 223 23.86 5.90 -17.26
CA ILE A 223 25.26 5.44 -17.21
C ILE A 223 25.94 6.03 -15.97
N GLU A 224 25.85 7.35 -15.77
CA GLU A 224 26.43 8.05 -14.63
C GLU A 224 25.94 7.45 -13.29
N VAL A 225 24.62 7.26 -13.16
CA VAL A 225 24.02 6.72 -11.93
C VAL A 225 24.52 5.31 -11.65
N VAL A 226 24.53 4.41 -12.65
CA VAL A 226 24.98 3.03 -12.45
C VAL A 226 26.48 2.97 -12.14
N GLU A 227 27.31 3.78 -12.81
CA GLU A 227 28.75 3.84 -12.52
C GLU A 227 29.04 4.29 -11.08
N VAL A 228 28.29 5.28 -10.57
CA VAL A 228 28.36 5.71 -9.17
C VAL A 228 27.90 4.59 -8.23
N GLU A 229 26.78 3.92 -8.52
CA GLU A 229 26.27 2.85 -7.67
C GLU A 229 27.25 1.67 -7.58
N VAL A 230 27.80 1.22 -8.70
CA VAL A 230 28.80 0.14 -8.73
C VAL A 230 30.06 0.55 -7.98
N SER A 231 30.55 1.79 -8.20
CA SER A 231 31.74 2.31 -7.50
C SER A 231 31.53 2.48 -6.00
N SER A 232 30.27 2.69 -5.57
CA SER A 232 29.89 2.80 -4.17
C SER A 232 29.64 1.45 -3.48
N LEU A 233 29.77 0.31 -4.17
CA LEU A 233 29.52 -0.99 -3.56
C LEU A 233 30.51 -1.29 -2.43
N HIS A 234 30.00 -1.61 -1.26
CA HIS A 234 30.76 -2.05 -0.10
C HIS A 234 29.96 -3.07 0.73
N GLU A 235 30.61 -3.67 1.72
CA GLU A 235 30.03 -4.76 2.54
C GLU A 235 28.68 -4.39 3.17
N GLY A 236 28.54 -3.13 3.58
CA GLY A 236 27.33 -2.59 4.18
C GLY A 236 26.17 -2.29 3.22
N ASN A 237 26.34 -2.34 1.89
CA ASN A 237 25.29 -1.92 0.96
C ASN A 237 24.97 -2.89 -0.20
N PHE A 238 25.81 -3.89 -0.50
CA PHE A 238 25.61 -4.75 -1.68
C PHE A 238 24.27 -5.53 -1.64
N ALA A 239 23.73 -5.79 -0.45
CA ALA A 239 22.46 -6.50 -0.26
C ALA A 239 21.27 -5.79 -0.93
N ARG A 240 21.30 -4.45 -1.05
CA ARG A 240 20.24 -3.67 -1.73
C ARG A 240 20.06 -4.10 -3.19
N PHE A 241 21.13 -4.59 -3.81
CA PHE A 241 21.16 -5.06 -5.20
C PHE A 241 20.95 -6.57 -5.35
N LYS A 242 20.51 -7.28 -4.29
CA LYS A 242 20.37 -8.75 -4.29
C LYS A 242 21.67 -9.50 -4.65
N ILE A 243 22.82 -8.89 -4.38
CA ILE A 243 24.12 -9.53 -4.62
C ILE A 243 24.43 -10.47 -3.44
N LYS A 244 24.88 -11.70 -3.74
CA LYS A 244 25.33 -12.64 -2.70
C LYS A 244 26.71 -12.23 -2.18
N PRO A 245 27.04 -12.47 -0.90
CA PRO A 245 28.37 -12.16 -0.36
C PRO A 245 29.51 -12.77 -1.19
N SER A 246 29.35 -14.03 -1.65
CA SER A 246 30.34 -14.72 -2.48
C SER A 246 30.65 -14.00 -3.79
N ASP A 247 29.63 -13.44 -4.43
CA ASP A 247 29.78 -12.74 -5.72
C ASP A 247 30.43 -11.38 -5.50
N PHE A 248 30.03 -10.65 -4.46
CA PHE A 248 30.63 -9.37 -4.08
C PHE A 248 32.14 -9.51 -3.80
N PHE A 249 32.54 -10.45 -2.94
CA PHE A 249 33.96 -10.62 -2.60
C PHE A 249 34.80 -11.11 -3.78
N ALA A 250 34.22 -11.88 -4.70
CA ALA A 250 34.91 -12.30 -5.91
C ALA A 250 35.09 -11.12 -6.88
N TRP A 251 34.03 -10.33 -7.08
CA TRP A 251 34.06 -9.12 -7.91
C TRP A 251 35.05 -8.08 -7.39
N GLN A 252 35.06 -7.82 -6.08
CA GLN A 252 35.93 -6.81 -5.45
C GLN A 252 37.42 -7.06 -5.74
N LYS A 253 37.85 -8.32 -5.88
CA LYS A 253 39.23 -8.68 -6.24
C LYS A 253 39.60 -8.28 -7.68
N ASN A 254 38.60 -8.27 -8.57
CA ASN A 254 38.73 -7.92 -9.98
C ASN A 254 38.41 -6.44 -10.26
N TRP A 255 37.82 -5.73 -9.30
CA TRP A 255 37.44 -4.33 -9.42
C TRP A 255 38.66 -3.40 -9.29
N LYS A 256 39.43 -3.29 -10.37
CA LYS A 256 40.58 -2.38 -10.50
C LYS A 256 40.32 -1.29 -11.54
#